data_AF-A0A8T5GHS9-F1
#
_entry.id   AF-A0A8T5GHS9-F1
#
_cell.length_a   1.000
_cell.length_b   1.000
_cell.length_c   1.000
_cell.angle_alpha   90.00
_cell.angle_beta   90.00
_cell.angle_gamma   90.00
#
_symmetry.space_group_name_H-M   'P 1'
#
loop_
_entity.id
_entity.type
_entity.pdbx_description
1 polymer ?
#
loop_
_entity_poly.entity_id
_entity_poly.type
_entity_poly.pdbx_seq_one_letter_code
_entity_poly.pdbx_strand_id
1 'polypeptide(L)'
;MAGPSKVEFPGQKKQRMKMRGTKQANEATAKKLARQLGSFQESPRSHLPAMSFKGKLSWGRTDPVTKTLREIERIIKKKNDLGWLSKRMMARRGDVVAKAFAGSLHASHDEQFTLVGQFNSSSFGSASYVRRGDGKPGYLAGIQNFSNLTLRMLPWEDHAKKGMYFFSWEGGFVCTGPNPNPPEEWLADVLKRSRFDMTKSTIDGNTVWVTDRLDPAHVVQKKGGEEGFVTLRFHHGPVVGIDFESLNSFSKKDASFIHHLALSMLPPLLPSILSVEAYYLPKGWPEDKTFPEACSEGIDRVVDAWQGLTLNEGLMANAIKSTTLEGIEDGLLIGETWMPGTDVELIAEALESFAGSPDERTLTAHILRAAIEHPHEDNDSLRIEQKGTT
;
A
#
# COMPACT_ATOMS: atom_id res chain seq x y z
N MET A 1 -35.06 -34.24 -52.13
CA MET A 1 -36.15 -33.49 -51.48
C MET A 1 -35.53 -32.42 -50.61
N ALA A 2 -35.86 -31.14 -50.85
CA ALA A 2 -35.42 -30.03 -49.99
C ALA A 2 -36.20 -30.07 -48.67
N GLY A 3 -35.51 -30.01 -47.54
CA GLY A 3 -36.14 -29.97 -46.21
C GLY A 3 -36.93 -28.67 -46.00
N PRO A 4 -37.92 -28.67 -45.09
CA PRO A 4 -38.84 -27.54 -44.94
C PRO A 4 -38.09 -26.28 -44.48
N SER A 5 -38.47 -25.14 -45.06
CA SER A 5 -37.93 -23.82 -44.73
C SER A 5 -38.26 -23.46 -43.28
N LYS A 6 -37.27 -22.95 -42.53
CA LYS A 6 -37.49 -22.34 -41.21
C LYS A 6 -38.33 -21.08 -41.40
N VAL A 7 -39.58 -21.12 -40.99
CA VAL A 7 -40.48 -19.96 -40.96
C VAL A 7 -40.23 -19.18 -39.67
N GLU A 8 -39.80 -17.92 -39.78
CA GLU A 8 -39.77 -16.98 -38.64
C GLU A 8 -41.15 -16.36 -38.48
N PHE A 9 -41.75 -16.52 -37.29
CA PHE A 9 -43.06 -15.93 -36.98
C PHE A 9 -42.91 -14.46 -36.53
N PRO A 10 -43.81 -13.55 -36.98
CA PRO A 10 -43.83 -12.18 -36.48
C PRO A 10 -44.16 -12.19 -34.98
N GLY A 11 -43.19 -11.84 -34.14
CA GLY A 11 -43.32 -11.86 -32.67
C GLY A 11 -42.29 -12.71 -31.93
N GLN A 12 -41.47 -13.51 -32.62
CA GLN A 12 -40.30 -14.14 -31.99
C GLN A 12 -39.23 -13.09 -31.66
N LYS A 13 -39.33 -12.47 -30.47
CA LYS A 13 -38.21 -11.71 -29.90
C LYS A 13 -37.03 -12.68 -29.79
N LYS A 14 -35.98 -12.48 -30.62
CA LYS A 14 -34.68 -13.16 -30.48
C LYS A 14 -34.32 -13.15 -29.01
N GLN A 15 -34.35 -14.33 -28.37
CA GLN A 15 -33.98 -14.50 -26.99
C GLN A 15 -32.52 -14.07 -26.90
N ARG A 16 -32.26 -12.84 -26.42
CA ARG A 16 -30.91 -12.30 -26.27
C ARG A 16 -30.19 -13.21 -25.29
N MET A 17 -29.36 -14.10 -25.81
CA MET A 17 -28.48 -14.95 -25.03
C MET A 17 -27.54 -14.02 -24.24
N LYS A 18 -27.96 -13.62 -23.04
CA LYS A 18 -27.13 -12.82 -22.14
C LYS A 18 -26.04 -13.74 -21.63
N MET A 19 -24.84 -13.62 -22.19
CA MET A 19 -23.65 -14.25 -21.63
C MET A 19 -23.51 -13.77 -20.18
N ARG A 20 -23.57 -14.69 -19.21
CA ARG A 20 -23.50 -14.37 -17.78
C ARG A 20 -22.18 -13.65 -17.49
N GLY A 21 -22.25 -12.46 -16.89
CA GLY A 21 -21.09 -11.64 -16.56
C GLY A 21 -20.60 -10.68 -17.66
N THR A 22 -21.37 -10.48 -18.73
CA THR A 22 -21.10 -9.41 -19.74
C THR A 22 -22.19 -8.33 -19.70
N LYS A 23 -21.78 -7.08 -19.91
CA LYS A 23 -22.65 -5.91 -20.05
C LYS A 23 -22.44 -5.23 -21.40
N GLN A 24 -23.42 -4.46 -21.83
CA GLN A 24 -23.25 -3.58 -22.97
C GLN A 24 -22.31 -2.43 -22.57
N ALA A 25 -21.26 -2.20 -23.35
CA ALA A 25 -20.33 -1.10 -23.11
C ALA A 25 -21.03 0.22 -23.42
N ASN A 26 -20.81 1.23 -22.58
CA ASN A 26 -21.09 2.61 -22.98
C ASN A 26 -19.99 3.11 -23.93
N GLU A 27 -20.26 4.22 -24.62
CA GLU A 27 -19.36 4.78 -25.62
C GLU A 27 -17.95 5.07 -25.06
N ALA A 28 -17.89 5.63 -23.85
CA ALA A 28 -16.62 5.92 -23.17
C ALA A 28 -15.78 4.66 -22.91
N THR A 29 -16.42 3.58 -22.45
CA THR A 29 -15.75 2.28 -22.20
C THR A 29 -15.27 1.66 -23.50
N ALA A 30 -16.10 1.68 -24.54
CA ALA A 30 -15.74 1.16 -25.85
C ALA A 30 -14.55 1.91 -26.46
N LYS A 31 -14.55 3.25 -26.42
CA LYS A 31 -13.44 4.10 -26.87
C LYS A 31 -12.16 3.85 -26.07
N LYS A 32 -12.26 3.72 -24.74
CA LYS A 32 -11.11 3.40 -23.87
C LYS A 32 -10.49 2.05 -24.25
N LEU A 33 -11.31 1.01 -24.39
CA LEU A 33 -10.85 -0.34 -24.75
C LEU A 33 -10.24 -0.36 -26.14
N ALA A 34 -10.85 0.30 -27.12
CA ALA A 34 -10.30 0.43 -28.46
C ALA A 34 -8.89 1.04 -28.43
N ARG A 35 -8.69 2.13 -27.68
CA ARG A 35 -7.38 2.77 -27.53
C ARG A 35 -6.36 1.85 -26.86
N GLN A 36 -6.73 1.20 -25.76
CA GLN A 36 -5.81 0.32 -25.01
C GLN A 36 -5.43 -0.91 -25.83
N LEU A 37 -6.41 -1.57 -26.48
CA LEU A 37 -6.18 -2.74 -27.32
C LEU A 37 -5.42 -2.39 -28.61
N GLY A 38 -5.65 -1.21 -29.19
CA GLY A 38 -4.88 -0.71 -30.34
C GLY A 38 -3.40 -0.56 -29.99
N SER A 39 -3.09 0.15 -28.89
CA SER A 39 -1.72 0.27 -28.38
C SER A 39 -1.10 -1.08 -28.06
N PHE A 40 -1.88 -2.00 -27.49
CA PHE A 40 -1.45 -3.37 -27.21
C PHE A 40 -1.12 -4.16 -28.48
N GLN A 41 -1.92 -4.03 -29.54
CA GLN A 41 -1.68 -4.69 -30.83
C GLN A 41 -0.40 -4.20 -31.50
N GLU A 42 -0.16 -2.89 -31.46
CA GLU A 42 1.04 -2.27 -32.01
C GLU A 42 2.29 -2.74 -31.28
N SER A 43 2.31 -2.61 -29.95
CA SER A 43 3.43 -2.98 -29.08
C SER A 43 3.03 -3.93 -27.95
N PRO A 44 2.85 -5.24 -28.24
CA PRO A 44 2.43 -6.18 -27.19
C PRO A 44 3.47 -6.35 -26.08
N ARG A 45 4.76 -6.13 -26.39
CA ARG A 45 5.87 -6.27 -25.42
C ARG A 45 5.85 -5.19 -24.34
N SER A 46 5.29 -4.01 -24.61
CA SER A 46 5.18 -2.96 -23.60
C SER A 46 4.22 -3.32 -22.47
N HIS A 47 3.39 -4.36 -22.66
CA HIS A 47 2.43 -4.86 -21.69
C HIS A 47 2.98 -6.02 -20.83
N LEU A 48 4.30 -6.19 -20.82
CA LEU A 48 5.00 -7.23 -20.06
C LEU A 48 5.93 -6.59 -19.03
N PRO A 49 6.15 -7.25 -17.88
CA PRO A 49 7.15 -6.79 -16.94
C PRO A 49 8.55 -6.92 -17.56
N ALA A 50 9.38 -5.91 -17.35
CA ALA A 50 10.81 -6.02 -17.61
C ALA A 50 11.46 -6.93 -16.57
N MET A 51 12.29 -7.87 -17.03
CA MET A 51 13.00 -8.80 -16.15
C MET A 51 14.35 -8.22 -15.74
N SER A 52 14.54 -7.92 -14.45
CA SER A 52 15.87 -7.54 -13.94
C SER A 52 16.66 -8.75 -13.42
N PHE A 53 15.98 -9.85 -13.07
CA PHE A 53 16.63 -11.10 -12.68
C PHE A 53 17.26 -11.82 -13.88
N LYS A 54 18.57 -12.04 -13.84
CA LYS A 54 19.34 -12.73 -14.90
C LYS A 54 19.84 -14.13 -14.49
N GLY A 55 19.54 -14.57 -13.26
CA GLY A 55 20.05 -15.82 -12.70
C GLY A 55 19.21 -17.06 -13.04
N LYS A 56 19.58 -18.19 -12.43
CA LYS A 56 18.73 -19.38 -12.33
C LYS A 56 18.20 -19.50 -10.91
N LEU A 57 17.03 -20.11 -10.74
CA LEU A 57 16.56 -20.48 -9.41
C LEU A 57 17.41 -21.63 -8.86
N SER A 58 17.25 -21.90 -7.55
CA SER A 58 17.86 -23.06 -6.89
C SER A 58 17.65 -24.36 -7.70
N TRP A 59 18.69 -25.19 -7.71
CA TRP A 59 18.81 -26.39 -8.54
C TRP A 59 18.87 -26.13 -10.06
N GLY A 60 19.29 -24.93 -10.48
CA GLY A 60 19.47 -24.59 -11.89
C GLY A 60 18.16 -24.48 -12.68
N ARG A 61 17.01 -24.38 -12.00
CA ARG A 61 15.69 -24.32 -12.62
C ARG A 61 15.48 -22.95 -13.29
N THR A 62 14.87 -22.95 -14.47
CA THR A 62 14.36 -21.71 -15.09
C THR A 62 13.20 -21.18 -14.26
N ASP A 63 13.20 -19.87 -13.98
CA ASP A 63 12.16 -19.21 -13.23
C ASP A 63 10.79 -19.26 -13.97
N PRO A 64 9.67 -19.24 -13.24
CA PRO A 64 8.35 -19.38 -13.84
C PRO A 64 7.99 -18.21 -14.76
N VAL A 65 8.53 -17.01 -14.53
CA VAL A 65 8.20 -15.81 -15.33
C VAL A 65 8.85 -15.92 -16.70
N THR A 66 10.13 -16.28 -16.77
CA THR A 66 10.83 -16.54 -18.03
C THR A 66 10.15 -17.63 -18.86
N LYS A 67 9.60 -18.68 -18.23
CA LYS A 67 8.83 -19.70 -18.95
C LYS A 67 7.57 -19.11 -19.60
N THR A 68 6.82 -18.31 -18.86
CA THR A 68 5.61 -17.62 -19.37
C THR A 68 5.96 -16.62 -20.46
N LEU A 69 7.02 -15.81 -20.29
CA LEU A 69 7.48 -14.85 -21.29
C LEU A 69 7.88 -15.53 -22.61
N ARG A 70 8.53 -16.70 -22.55
CA ARG A 70 8.84 -17.49 -23.76
C ARG A 70 7.58 -17.97 -24.49
N GLU A 71 6.53 -18.36 -23.77
CA GLU A 71 5.24 -18.71 -24.38
C GLU A 71 4.56 -17.48 -25.00
N ILE A 72 4.59 -16.34 -24.32
CA ILE A 72 4.06 -15.07 -24.82
C ILE A 72 4.80 -14.63 -26.08
N GLU A 73 6.12 -14.79 -26.14
CA GLU A 73 6.89 -14.44 -27.34
C GLU A 73 6.46 -15.22 -28.59
N ARG A 74 6.07 -16.50 -28.43
CA ARG A 74 5.47 -17.27 -29.54
C ARG A 74 4.14 -16.69 -29.99
N ILE A 75 3.35 -16.16 -29.06
CA ILE A 75 2.07 -15.50 -29.35
C ILE A 75 2.31 -14.18 -30.08
N ILE A 76 3.26 -13.36 -29.61
CA ILE A 76 3.60 -12.07 -30.23
C ILE A 76 4.05 -12.26 -31.67
N LYS A 77 4.86 -13.29 -31.97
CA LYS A 77 5.26 -13.63 -33.35
C LYS A 77 4.09 -13.96 -34.27
N LYS A 78 2.93 -14.33 -33.71
CA LYS A 78 1.70 -14.68 -34.43
C LYS A 78 0.54 -13.74 -34.10
N LYS A 79 0.85 -12.49 -33.70
CA LYS A 79 -0.15 -11.52 -33.23
C LYS A 79 -1.25 -11.16 -34.25
N ASN A 80 -1.02 -11.42 -35.54
CA ASN A 80 -1.99 -11.15 -36.62
C ASN A 80 -2.65 -12.43 -37.19
N ASP A 81 -2.32 -13.62 -36.68
CA ASP A 81 -2.91 -14.88 -37.14
C ASP A 81 -4.12 -15.24 -36.25
N LEU A 82 -5.30 -14.73 -36.61
CA LEU A 82 -6.54 -14.91 -35.83
C LEU A 82 -6.91 -16.38 -35.64
N GLY A 83 -6.71 -17.21 -36.66
CA GLY A 83 -6.99 -18.65 -36.60
C GLY A 83 -6.09 -19.35 -35.59
N TRP A 84 -4.80 -18.98 -35.55
CA TRP A 84 -3.86 -19.51 -34.57
C TRP A 84 -4.12 -18.96 -33.15
N LEU A 85 -4.40 -17.66 -33.01
CA LEU A 85 -4.74 -17.05 -31.73
C LEU A 85 -5.98 -17.68 -31.12
N SER A 86 -7.01 -17.95 -31.94
CA SER A 86 -8.25 -18.60 -31.52
C SER A 86 -8.00 -20.00 -30.95
N LYS A 87 -7.16 -20.80 -31.62
CA LYS A 87 -6.72 -22.11 -31.09
C LYS A 87 -5.91 -21.97 -29.80
N ARG A 88 -5.00 -20.98 -29.73
CA ARG A 88 -4.13 -20.79 -28.57
C ARG A 88 -4.90 -20.38 -27.31
N MET A 89 -5.84 -19.44 -27.43
CA MET A 89 -6.64 -18.95 -26.30
C MET A 89 -7.62 -20.01 -25.76
N MET A 90 -8.05 -20.97 -26.60
CA MET A 90 -8.94 -22.08 -26.25
C MET A 90 -8.21 -23.38 -25.86
N ALA A 91 -6.88 -23.39 -25.85
CA ALA A 91 -6.13 -24.61 -25.57
C ALA A 91 -6.46 -25.18 -24.17
N ARG A 92 -6.77 -26.49 -24.10
CA ARG A 92 -7.12 -27.18 -22.85
C ARG A 92 -6.00 -27.13 -21.80
N ARG A 93 -4.75 -27.17 -22.27
CA ARG A 93 -3.54 -27.08 -21.46
C ARG A 93 -2.73 -25.86 -21.86
N GLY A 94 -1.92 -25.36 -20.92
CA GLY A 94 -0.97 -24.30 -21.16
C GLY A 94 -0.99 -23.24 -20.07
N ASP A 95 -0.04 -22.32 -20.19
CA ASP A 95 0.07 -21.18 -19.30
C ASP A 95 -1.17 -20.28 -19.40
N VAL A 96 -1.80 -20.00 -18.25
CA VAL A 96 -3.05 -19.22 -18.16
C VAL A 96 -2.86 -17.74 -18.51
N VAL A 97 -1.69 -17.19 -18.26
CA VAL A 97 -1.33 -15.81 -18.66
C VAL A 97 -1.18 -15.76 -20.17
N ALA A 98 -0.47 -16.73 -20.75
CA ALA A 98 -0.32 -16.84 -22.20
C ALA A 98 -1.68 -17.00 -22.91
N LYS A 99 -2.61 -17.79 -22.35
CA LYS A 99 -3.99 -17.90 -22.87
C LYS A 99 -4.73 -16.57 -22.83
N ALA A 100 -4.67 -15.86 -21.70
CA ALA A 100 -5.28 -14.53 -21.57
C ALA A 100 -4.65 -13.51 -22.53
N PHE A 101 -3.32 -13.54 -22.70
CA PHE A 101 -2.60 -12.68 -23.63
C PHE A 101 -2.99 -12.94 -25.09
N ALA A 102 -3.12 -14.20 -25.49
CA ALA A 102 -3.64 -14.58 -26.81
C ALA A 102 -5.10 -14.13 -27.01
N GLY A 103 -5.94 -14.26 -25.97
CA GLY A 103 -7.33 -13.78 -26.02
C GLY A 103 -7.42 -12.26 -26.16
N SER A 104 -6.59 -11.51 -25.44
CA SER A 104 -6.52 -10.05 -25.56
C SER A 104 -5.97 -9.60 -26.92
N LEU A 105 -4.97 -10.29 -27.48
CA LEU A 105 -4.49 -10.01 -28.83
C LEU A 105 -5.53 -10.35 -29.88
N HIS A 106 -6.29 -11.44 -29.71
CA HIS A 106 -7.41 -11.72 -30.58
C HIS A 106 -8.48 -10.62 -30.49
N ALA A 107 -8.78 -10.15 -29.27
CA ALA A 107 -9.73 -9.06 -29.04
C ALA A 107 -9.31 -7.75 -29.71
N SER A 108 -8.02 -7.47 -29.84
CA SER A 108 -7.55 -6.20 -30.38
C SER A 108 -7.89 -5.99 -31.86
N HIS A 109 -8.15 -7.08 -32.60
CA HIS A 109 -8.59 -7.04 -34.00
C HIS A 109 -10.09 -6.82 -34.15
N ASP A 110 -10.86 -6.75 -33.06
CA ASP A 110 -12.29 -6.46 -33.13
C ASP A 110 -12.51 -4.98 -33.53
N GLU A 111 -13.39 -4.73 -34.50
CA GLU A 111 -13.74 -3.36 -34.94
C GLU A 111 -14.63 -2.63 -33.93
N GLN A 112 -15.39 -3.37 -33.13
CA GLN A 112 -16.37 -2.82 -32.18
C GLN A 112 -16.38 -3.55 -30.84
N PHE A 113 -16.40 -2.80 -29.75
CA PHE A 113 -16.37 -3.30 -28.38
C PHE A 113 -17.72 -3.12 -27.66
N THR A 114 -18.77 -3.73 -28.20
CA THR A 114 -20.15 -3.54 -27.71
C THR A 114 -20.50 -4.36 -26.47
N LEU A 115 -19.88 -5.53 -26.28
CA LEU A 115 -20.09 -6.42 -25.14
C LEU A 115 -18.79 -6.62 -24.36
N VAL A 116 -18.82 -6.26 -23.08
CA VAL A 116 -17.63 -6.28 -22.20
C VAL A 116 -17.94 -7.02 -20.91
N GLY A 117 -16.97 -7.77 -20.40
CA GLY A 117 -16.96 -8.25 -19.02
C GLY A 117 -16.67 -7.13 -18.03
N GLN A 118 -17.09 -7.32 -16.79
CA GLN A 118 -16.72 -6.45 -15.67
C GLN A 118 -15.93 -7.27 -14.65
N PHE A 119 -14.73 -6.79 -14.33
CA PHE A 119 -13.90 -7.29 -13.25
C PHE A 119 -13.97 -6.30 -12.10
N ASN A 120 -14.17 -6.81 -10.88
CA ASN A 120 -14.15 -6.03 -9.66
C ASN A 120 -13.32 -6.80 -8.62
N SER A 121 -12.39 -6.11 -7.97
CA SER A 121 -11.58 -6.60 -6.86
C SER A 121 -11.43 -5.47 -5.84
N SER A 122 -11.49 -5.82 -4.55
CA SER A 122 -11.22 -4.85 -3.47
C SER A 122 -9.78 -4.35 -3.54
N SER A 123 -8.82 -5.24 -3.82
CA SER A 123 -7.39 -4.91 -3.85
C SER A 123 -6.93 -4.37 -5.20
N PHE A 124 -7.48 -4.85 -6.31
CA PHE A 124 -7.01 -4.47 -7.65
C PHE A 124 -7.93 -3.47 -8.37
N GLY A 125 -9.02 -3.06 -7.72
CA GLY A 125 -10.01 -2.15 -8.29
C GLY A 125 -10.91 -2.80 -9.33
N SER A 126 -11.49 -1.99 -10.21
CA SER A 126 -12.44 -2.44 -11.22
C SER A 126 -12.02 -2.07 -12.64
N ALA A 127 -12.37 -2.95 -13.58
CA ALA A 127 -12.11 -2.74 -15.00
C ALA A 127 -13.16 -3.43 -15.87
N SER A 128 -13.49 -2.79 -16.98
CA SER A 128 -14.18 -3.47 -18.08
C SER A 128 -13.16 -4.06 -19.04
N TYR A 129 -13.48 -5.20 -19.65
CA TYR A 129 -12.56 -5.89 -20.56
C TYR A 129 -13.35 -6.70 -21.58
N VAL A 130 -12.78 -6.98 -22.74
CA VAL A 130 -13.35 -7.87 -23.74
C VAL A 130 -13.09 -9.31 -23.34
N ARG A 131 -14.17 -10.09 -23.18
CA ARG A 131 -14.06 -11.51 -22.84
C ARG A 131 -13.77 -12.31 -24.11
N ARG A 132 -12.54 -12.82 -24.23
CA ARG A 132 -12.11 -13.71 -25.33
C ARG A 132 -11.33 -14.91 -24.79
N GLY A 133 -11.69 -16.10 -25.29
CA GLY A 133 -11.03 -17.35 -24.95
C GLY A 133 -11.29 -17.83 -23.53
N ASP A 134 -10.48 -18.80 -23.10
CA ASP A 134 -10.52 -19.44 -21.78
C ASP A 134 -9.45 -18.88 -20.81
N GLY A 135 -9.00 -17.64 -21.05
CA GLY A 135 -8.13 -16.93 -20.10
C GLY A 135 -8.88 -16.56 -18.81
N LYS A 136 -8.18 -16.50 -17.68
CA LYS A 136 -8.80 -16.05 -16.42
C LYS A 136 -9.34 -14.61 -16.58
N PRO A 137 -10.58 -14.31 -16.15
CA PRO A 137 -11.18 -12.97 -16.21
C PRO A 137 -10.28 -11.83 -15.72
N GLY A 138 -9.68 -11.99 -14.53
CA GLY A 138 -8.76 -10.99 -13.98
C GLY A 138 -7.55 -10.75 -14.87
N TYR A 139 -7.00 -11.80 -15.50
CA TYR A 139 -5.80 -11.66 -16.33
C TYR A 139 -6.11 -10.94 -17.64
N LEU A 140 -7.28 -11.23 -18.23
CA LEU A 140 -7.79 -10.45 -19.36
C LEU A 140 -7.97 -8.97 -18.96
N ALA A 141 -8.57 -8.70 -17.80
CA ALA A 141 -8.74 -7.33 -17.31
C ALA A 141 -7.41 -6.60 -17.13
N GLY A 142 -6.41 -7.24 -16.51
CA GLY A 142 -5.08 -6.67 -16.29
C GLY A 142 -4.30 -6.41 -17.57
N ILE A 143 -4.33 -7.35 -18.52
CA ILE A 143 -3.64 -7.20 -19.82
C ILE A 143 -4.28 -6.08 -20.64
N GLN A 144 -5.62 -6.02 -20.70
CA GLN A 144 -6.33 -5.03 -21.52
C GLN A 144 -6.38 -3.63 -20.90
N ASN A 145 -6.17 -3.52 -19.58
CA ASN A 145 -6.14 -2.25 -18.86
C ASN A 145 -4.73 -1.95 -18.32
N PHE A 146 -3.67 -2.22 -19.10
CA PHE A 146 -2.28 -2.13 -18.65
C PHE A 146 -1.86 -0.76 -18.13
N SER A 147 -2.53 0.33 -18.53
CA SER A 147 -2.27 1.67 -17.98
C SER A 147 -2.67 1.82 -16.51
N ASN A 148 -3.45 0.90 -15.94
CA ASN A 148 -3.72 0.88 -14.51
C ASN A 148 -2.63 0.07 -13.80
N LEU A 149 -1.88 0.76 -12.93
CA LEU A 149 -0.66 0.24 -12.29
C LEU A 149 -0.93 -0.98 -11.40
N THR A 150 -2.07 -1.05 -10.74
CA THR A 150 -2.43 -2.19 -9.89
C THR A 150 -2.94 -3.35 -10.74
N LEU A 151 -3.89 -3.10 -11.66
CA LEU A 151 -4.47 -4.13 -12.52
C LEU A 151 -3.46 -4.84 -13.42
N ARG A 152 -2.45 -4.14 -13.93
CA ARG A 152 -1.45 -4.74 -14.83
C ARG A 152 -0.60 -5.82 -14.17
N MET A 153 -0.53 -5.83 -12.83
CA MET A 153 0.16 -6.86 -12.07
C MET A 153 -0.66 -8.15 -11.94
N LEU A 154 -1.99 -8.06 -12.05
CA LEU A 154 -2.92 -9.15 -11.80
C LEU A 154 -2.62 -10.46 -12.57
N PRO A 155 -2.16 -10.45 -13.84
CA PRO A 155 -1.75 -11.66 -14.54
C PRO A 155 -0.64 -12.46 -13.84
N TRP A 156 0.13 -11.82 -12.95
CA TRP A 156 1.35 -12.35 -12.35
C TRP A 156 1.17 -12.83 -10.91
N GLU A 157 -0.03 -12.81 -10.36
CA GLU A 157 -0.32 -13.29 -8.98
C GLU A 157 0.15 -14.72 -8.72
N ASP A 158 -0.08 -15.64 -9.67
CA ASP A 158 0.33 -17.04 -9.54
C ASP A 158 1.86 -17.20 -9.59
N HIS A 159 2.57 -16.25 -10.19
CA HIS A 159 4.04 -16.18 -10.15
C HIS A 159 4.51 -15.61 -8.83
N ALA A 160 3.83 -14.60 -8.29
CA ALA A 160 4.14 -14.04 -6.98
C ALA A 160 3.98 -15.07 -5.86
N LYS A 161 2.91 -15.89 -5.91
CA LYS A 161 2.73 -17.05 -5.01
C LYS A 161 3.85 -18.09 -5.11
N LYS A 162 4.66 -18.07 -6.17
CA LYS A 162 5.85 -18.93 -6.35
C LYS A 162 7.15 -18.24 -5.93
N GLY A 163 7.06 -17.13 -5.21
CA GLY A 163 8.20 -16.39 -4.67
C GLY A 163 8.85 -15.44 -5.67
N MET A 164 8.08 -14.86 -6.60
CA MET A 164 8.57 -13.85 -7.53
C MET A 164 8.05 -12.46 -7.13
N TYR A 165 8.89 -11.45 -7.20
CA TYR A 165 8.53 -10.08 -6.86
C TYR A 165 8.29 -9.25 -8.13
N PHE A 166 7.26 -8.42 -8.07
CA PHE A 166 6.88 -7.49 -9.12
C PHE A 166 6.62 -6.11 -8.53
N PHE A 167 7.06 -5.07 -9.23
CA PHE A 167 6.93 -3.68 -8.80
C PHE A 167 6.39 -2.83 -9.94
N SER A 168 5.43 -1.97 -9.63
CA SER A 168 4.62 -1.27 -10.62
C SER A 168 4.48 0.20 -10.27
N TRP A 169 5.00 1.07 -11.13
CA TRP A 169 4.96 2.53 -10.97
C TRP A 169 4.71 3.27 -12.29
N GLU A 170 4.47 4.58 -12.23
CA GLU A 170 4.42 5.41 -13.43
C GLU A 170 5.80 5.46 -14.11
N GLY A 171 5.94 4.82 -15.27
CA GLY A 171 7.21 4.72 -16.00
C GLY A 171 7.77 3.30 -16.12
N GLY A 172 7.38 2.36 -15.25
CA GLY A 172 7.92 1.02 -15.31
C GLY A 172 7.10 -0.07 -14.61
N PHE A 173 7.24 -1.30 -15.13
CA PHE A 173 6.72 -2.51 -14.52
C PHE A 173 7.83 -3.57 -14.57
N VAL A 174 8.34 -3.98 -13.41
CA VAL A 174 9.53 -4.83 -13.31
C VAL A 174 9.25 -6.08 -12.50
N CYS A 175 9.84 -7.20 -12.92
CA CYS A 175 9.98 -8.39 -12.11
C CYS A 175 11.45 -8.55 -11.69
N THR A 176 11.68 -8.58 -10.38
CA THR A 176 13.01 -8.73 -9.76
C THR A 176 13.35 -10.19 -9.45
N GLY A 177 12.53 -11.12 -9.92
CA GLY A 177 12.69 -12.53 -9.63
C GLY A 177 12.44 -12.82 -8.15
N PRO A 178 13.24 -13.68 -7.49
CA PRO A 178 13.10 -13.95 -6.06
C PRO A 178 13.67 -12.84 -5.17
N ASN A 179 14.22 -11.76 -5.74
CA ASN A 179 14.79 -10.67 -4.97
C ASN A 179 13.70 -9.69 -4.51
N PRO A 180 13.48 -9.51 -3.20
CA PRO A 180 12.49 -8.58 -2.66
C PRO A 180 12.86 -7.10 -2.83
N ASN A 181 14.06 -6.77 -3.33
CA ASN A 181 14.50 -5.39 -3.42
C ASN A 181 13.80 -4.64 -4.57
N PRO A 182 12.99 -3.60 -4.28
CA PRO A 182 12.35 -2.80 -5.32
C PRO A 182 13.36 -1.97 -6.12
N PRO A 183 13.02 -1.57 -7.37
CA PRO A 183 13.75 -0.54 -8.09
C PRO A 183 13.66 0.83 -7.40
N GLU A 184 14.69 1.67 -7.49
CA GLU A 184 14.70 3.02 -6.88
C GLU A 184 13.55 3.90 -7.42
N GLU A 185 13.30 3.84 -8.73
CA GLU A 185 12.23 4.60 -9.38
C GLU A 185 10.84 4.27 -8.85
N TRP A 186 10.63 3.02 -8.40
CA TRP A 186 9.35 2.60 -7.83
C TRP A 186 9.06 3.36 -6.53
N LEU A 187 10.03 3.44 -5.62
CA LEU A 187 9.82 4.13 -4.34
C LEU A 187 9.55 5.62 -4.57
N ALA A 188 10.36 6.27 -5.41
CA ALA A 188 10.20 7.69 -5.72
C ALA A 188 8.81 8.00 -6.30
N ASP A 189 8.32 7.18 -7.24
CA ASP A 189 6.99 7.36 -7.81
C ASP A 189 5.85 7.08 -6.81
N VAL A 190 5.98 6.02 -6.00
CA VAL A 190 4.95 5.67 -5.01
C VAL A 190 4.81 6.78 -3.97
N LEU A 191 5.93 7.34 -3.51
CA LEU A 191 5.97 8.50 -2.61
C LEU A 191 5.38 9.74 -3.27
N LYS A 192 5.76 10.05 -4.51
CA LYS A 192 5.22 11.19 -5.27
C LYS A 192 3.71 11.12 -5.45
N ARG A 193 3.15 9.92 -5.61
CA ARG A 193 1.70 9.70 -5.74
C ARG A 193 0.98 9.52 -4.40
N SER A 194 1.72 9.55 -3.29
CA SER A 194 1.14 9.51 -1.97
C SER A 194 0.48 10.85 -1.63
N ARG A 195 -0.20 10.91 -0.48
CA ARG A 195 -0.79 12.14 0.06
C ARG A 195 0.21 13.03 0.78
N PHE A 196 1.45 12.58 0.93
CA PHE A 196 2.48 13.28 1.67
C PHE A 196 3.40 14.03 0.72
N ASP A 197 3.69 15.29 1.06
CA ASP A 197 4.80 16.02 0.47
C ASP A 197 6.10 15.55 1.12
N MET A 198 7.03 15.06 0.29
CA MET A 198 8.22 14.36 0.73
C MET A 198 9.47 15.01 0.13
N THR A 199 10.46 15.24 0.97
CA THR A 199 11.78 15.73 0.57
C THR A 199 12.80 14.60 0.59
N LYS A 200 13.64 14.52 -0.45
CA LYS A 200 14.71 13.52 -0.58
C LYS A 200 16.03 14.12 -0.09
N SER A 201 16.72 13.38 0.76
CA SER A 201 18.09 13.69 1.21
C SER A 201 18.96 12.42 1.24
N THR A 202 20.26 12.60 1.46
CA THR A 202 21.21 11.50 1.63
C THR A 202 21.92 11.68 2.96
N ILE A 203 21.81 10.68 3.84
CA ILE A 203 22.43 10.65 5.17
C ILE A 203 23.17 9.32 5.31
N ASP A 204 24.45 9.36 5.66
CA ASP A 204 25.30 8.16 5.83
C ASP A 204 25.26 7.17 4.64
N GLY A 205 25.15 7.71 3.43
CA GLY A 205 25.04 6.91 2.19
C GLY A 205 23.66 6.30 1.92
N ASN A 206 22.70 6.47 2.84
CA ASN A 206 21.32 6.03 2.66
C ASN A 206 20.47 7.15 2.06
N THR A 207 19.54 6.77 1.17
CA THR A 207 18.50 7.68 0.69
C THR A 207 17.43 7.80 1.76
N VAL A 208 17.14 9.03 2.21
CA VAL A 208 16.14 9.32 3.24
C VAL A 208 15.07 10.23 2.65
N TRP A 209 13.82 9.83 2.79
CA TRP A 209 12.65 10.63 2.45
C TRP A 209 11.95 11.05 3.73
N VAL A 210 11.64 12.33 3.87
CA VAL A 210 10.92 12.83 5.05
C VAL A 210 9.85 13.83 4.65
N THR A 211 8.80 13.90 5.46
CA THR A 211 7.86 15.03 5.46
C THR A 211 8.53 16.29 6.01
N ASP A 212 8.03 17.46 5.61
CA ASP A 212 8.73 18.76 5.76
C ASP A 212 9.19 19.13 7.18
N ARG A 213 8.55 18.58 8.22
CA ARG A 213 8.83 18.92 9.64
C ARG A 213 9.84 17.99 10.31
N LEU A 214 10.27 16.94 9.63
CA LEU A 214 11.23 15.99 10.19
C LEU A 214 12.65 16.29 9.74
N ASP A 215 13.57 16.25 10.70
CA ASP A 215 14.99 16.18 10.40
C ASP A 215 15.34 14.76 9.90
N PRO A 216 15.87 14.60 8.68
CA PRO A 216 16.35 13.31 8.16
C PRO A 216 17.34 12.61 9.10
N ALA A 217 18.17 13.36 9.84
CA ALA A 217 19.14 12.79 10.77
C ALA A 217 18.45 12.09 11.95
N HIS A 218 17.39 12.69 12.52
CA HIS A 218 16.62 12.06 13.60
C HIS A 218 15.95 10.76 13.15
N VAL A 219 15.43 10.73 11.93
CA VAL A 219 14.82 9.54 11.30
C VAL A 219 15.84 8.41 11.17
N VAL A 220 17.07 8.70 10.74
CA VAL A 220 18.12 7.68 10.63
C VAL A 220 18.59 7.22 12.01
N GLN A 221 18.79 8.15 12.95
CA GLN A 221 19.30 7.89 14.30
C GLN A 221 18.29 7.28 15.26
N LYS A 222 17.03 7.11 14.85
CA LYS A 222 15.95 6.58 15.72
C LYS A 222 15.69 7.48 16.94
N LYS A 223 15.96 8.79 16.81
CA LYS A 223 15.81 9.74 17.91
C LYS A 223 14.38 10.30 17.90
N GLY A 224 13.55 9.81 18.82
CA GLY A 224 12.20 10.33 19.04
C GLY A 224 12.20 11.75 19.62
N GLY A 225 11.01 12.35 19.66
CA GLY A 225 10.76 13.67 20.25
C GLY A 225 9.26 13.93 20.38
N GLU A 226 8.91 15.14 20.83
CA GLU A 226 7.51 15.52 21.11
C GLU A 226 6.61 15.52 19.88
N GLU A 227 7.18 15.79 18.70
CA GLU A 227 6.44 15.75 17.44
C GLU A 227 6.07 14.32 17.02
N GLY A 228 6.93 13.36 17.33
CA GLY A 228 6.77 11.95 16.98
C GLY A 228 6.77 11.67 15.47
N PHE A 229 7.17 10.46 15.09
CA PHE A 229 7.17 10.03 13.70
C PHE A 229 7.13 8.51 13.53
N VAL A 230 6.76 8.09 12.33
CA VAL A 230 6.85 6.70 11.87
C VAL A 230 7.97 6.60 10.84
N THR A 231 8.71 5.50 10.86
CA THR A 231 9.72 5.19 9.85
C THR A 231 9.42 3.88 9.14
N LEU A 232 9.60 3.87 7.82
CA LEU A 232 9.63 2.68 6.99
C LEU A 232 11.08 2.49 6.53
N ARG A 233 11.76 1.47 7.07
CA ARG A 233 13.14 1.14 6.71
C ARG A 233 13.15 -0.01 5.73
N PHE A 234 13.49 0.29 4.48
CA PHE A 234 13.58 -0.74 3.46
C PHE A 234 14.83 -1.59 3.66
N HIS A 235 14.70 -2.91 3.54
CA HIS A 235 15.80 -3.87 3.76
C HIS A 235 16.99 -3.68 2.82
N HIS A 236 16.80 -2.92 1.73
CA HIS A 236 17.82 -2.61 0.74
C HIS A 236 18.45 -1.21 0.89
N GLY A 237 18.10 -0.46 1.95
CA GLY A 237 18.79 0.79 2.31
C GLY A 237 17.87 2.00 2.56
N PRO A 238 16.94 2.37 1.65
CA PRO A 238 16.16 3.59 1.79
C PRO A 238 15.33 3.65 3.08
N VAL A 239 15.17 4.86 3.62
CA VAL A 239 14.34 5.13 4.79
C VAL A 239 13.31 6.21 4.45
N VAL A 240 12.07 6.01 4.91
CA VAL A 240 10.99 6.99 4.78
C VAL A 240 10.50 7.36 6.17
N GLY A 241 10.57 8.63 6.55
CA GLY A 241 10.02 9.18 7.79
C GLY A 241 8.75 9.98 7.53
N ILE A 242 7.73 9.80 8.37
CA ILE A 242 6.45 10.51 8.28
C ILE A 242 6.11 11.03 9.68
N ASP A 243 5.96 12.35 9.83
CA ASP A 243 5.59 12.95 11.10
C ASP A 243 4.12 12.67 11.46
N PHE A 244 3.81 12.77 12.74
CA PHE A 244 2.48 12.51 13.26
C PHE A 244 1.43 13.52 12.77
N GLU A 245 1.79 14.78 12.53
CA GLU A 245 0.85 15.78 12.00
C GLU A 245 0.42 15.44 10.57
N SER A 246 1.39 15.07 9.72
CA SER A 246 1.16 14.54 8.39
C SER A 246 0.28 13.30 8.44
N LEU A 247 0.53 12.35 9.36
CA LEU A 247 -0.35 11.19 9.54
C LEU A 247 -1.78 11.59 9.90
N ASN A 248 -1.96 12.54 10.82
CA ASN A 248 -3.26 13.03 11.28
C ASN A 248 -4.07 13.79 10.22
N SER A 249 -3.43 14.32 9.17
CA SER A 249 -4.16 14.91 8.03
C SER A 249 -5.00 13.91 7.23
N PHE A 250 -4.96 12.62 7.58
CA PHE A 250 -5.73 11.56 6.93
C PHE A 250 -7.26 11.81 7.01
N SER A 251 -7.92 11.76 5.85
CA SER A 251 -9.38 11.81 5.75
C SER A 251 -9.98 10.47 5.34
N LYS A 252 -11.27 10.27 5.61
CA LYS A 252 -12.01 9.05 5.20
C LYS A 252 -12.05 8.82 3.68
N LYS A 253 -11.68 9.82 2.87
CA LYS A 253 -11.61 9.70 1.41
C LYS A 253 -10.25 9.20 0.94
N ASP A 254 -9.24 9.23 1.80
CA ASP A 254 -7.88 8.85 1.47
C ASP A 254 -7.71 7.33 1.60
N ALA A 255 -6.81 6.79 0.77
CA ALA A 255 -6.30 5.44 0.98
C ALA A 255 -5.14 5.50 1.98
N SER A 256 -5.08 4.55 2.92
CA SER A 256 -3.91 4.44 3.81
C SER A 256 -2.64 4.28 2.99
N PHE A 257 -1.57 4.94 3.43
CA PHE A 257 -0.27 4.91 2.77
C PHE A 257 0.32 3.50 2.71
N ILE A 258 0.20 2.71 3.79
CA ILE A 258 0.62 1.29 3.80
C ILE A 258 -0.13 0.50 2.74
N HIS A 259 -1.43 0.75 2.58
CA HIS A 259 -2.22 0.07 1.55
C HIS A 259 -1.79 0.49 0.14
N HIS A 260 -1.58 1.79 -0.08
CA HIS A 260 -1.10 2.34 -1.35
C HIS A 260 0.26 1.74 -1.76
N LEU A 261 1.20 1.65 -0.81
CA LEU A 261 2.51 1.03 -1.00
C LEU A 261 2.36 -0.45 -1.35
N ALA A 262 1.59 -1.22 -0.57
CA ALA A 262 1.39 -2.65 -0.78
C ALA A 262 0.74 -2.97 -2.15
N LEU A 263 -0.22 -2.16 -2.59
CA LEU A 263 -0.92 -2.35 -3.86
C LEU A 263 -0.10 -1.98 -5.11
N SER A 264 1.11 -1.45 -4.92
CA SER A 264 2.04 -1.15 -6.03
C SER A 264 3.07 -2.26 -6.28
N MET A 265 2.97 -3.38 -5.55
CA MET A 265 3.85 -4.55 -5.70
C MET A 265 3.09 -5.89 -5.62
N LEU A 266 3.75 -6.97 -6.06
CA LEU A 266 3.37 -8.36 -5.77
C LEU A 266 4.57 -9.15 -5.26
N PRO A 267 4.40 -10.05 -4.27
CA PRO A 267 3.23 -10.15 -3.40
C PRO A 267 3.04 -8.85 -2.59
N PRO A 268 1.80 -8.46 -2.22
CA PRO A 268 1.55 -7.25 -1.43
C PRO A 268 1.91 -7.49 0.05
N LEU A 269 3.17 -7.81 0.32
CA LEU A 269 3.69 -8.19 1.63
C LEU A 269 4.83 -7.27 2.02
N LEU A 270 4.52 -6.12 2.63
CA LEU A 270 5.52 -5.12 3.00
C LEU A 270 6.63 -5.64 3.93
N PRO A 271 6.36 -6.50 4.94
CA PRO A 271 7.42 -7.03 5.81
C PRO A 271 8.56 -7.74 5.05
N SER A 272 8.30 -8.22 3.83
CA SER A 272 9.32 -8.83 2.99
C SER A 272 10.33 -7.85 2.39
N ILE A 273 10.02 -6.55 2.39
CA ILE A 273 10.84 -5.50 1.76
C ILE A 273 11.24 -4.36 2.71
N LEU A 274 10.53 -4.20 3.84
CA LEU A 274 10.76 -3.14 4.82
C LEU A 274 10.34 -3.55 6.24
N SER A 275 10.83 -2.80 7.22
CA SER A 275 10.32 -2.78 8.61
C SER A 275 9.66 -1.44 8.90
N VAL A 276 8.63 -1.45 9.74
CA VAL A 276 7.95 -0.24 10.22
C VAL A 276 8.24 -0.08 11.71
N GLU A 277 8.64 1.12 12.12
CA GLU A 277 8.91 1.47 13.52
C GLU A 277 8.35 2.87 13.78
N ALA A 278 7.99 3.20 15.02
CA ALA A 278 7.57 4.55 15.39
C ALA A 278 8.30 5.05 16.63
N TYR A 279 8.44 6.36 16.72
CA TYR A 279 9.25 7.04 17.71
C TYR A 279 8.50 8.24 18.25
N TYR A 280 8.31 8.28 19.56
CA TYR A 280 7.70 9.40 20.27
C TYR A 280 8.29 9.46 21.67
N LEU A 281 8.58 10.68 22.13
CA LEU A 281 8.97 10.95 23.50
C LEU A 281 8.12 12.13 23.99
N PRO A 282 7.52 12.05 25.19
CA PRO A 282 6.81 13.18 25.74
C PRO A 282 7.75 14.36 25.95
N LYS A 283 7.19 15.57 25.92
CA LYS A 283 7.94 16.80 26.15
C LYS A 283 8.61 16.73 27.53
N GLY A 284 9.88 17.09 27.61
CA GLY A 284 10.64 17.09 28.87
C GLY A 284 11.23 15.74 29.27
N TRP A 285 11.04 14.67 28.49
CA TRP A 285 11.68 13.38 28.76
C TRP A 285 13.22 13.50 28.75
N PRO A 286 13.96 12.99 29.77
CA PRO A 286 15.40 13.12 29.85
C PRO A 286 16.13 12.27 28.80
N GLU A 287 17.21 12.78 28.22
CA GLU A 287 17.99 12.04 27.21
C GLU A 287 18.72 10.82 27.79
N ASP A 288 19.07 10.85 29.07
CA ASP A 288 19.78 9.79 29.80
C ASP A 288 18.83 8.76 30.44
N LYS A 289 17.53 9.03 30.43
CA LYS A 289 16.53 8.13 31.01
C LYS A 289 16.10 7.08 30.00
N THR A 290 16.20 5.82 30.42
CA THR A 290 15.78 4.68 29.60
C THR A 290 14.28 4.74 29.35
N PHE A 291 13.87 4.59 28.10
CA PHE A 291 12.46 4.54 27.72
C PHE A 291 11.83 3.23 28.23
N PRO A 292 10.68 3.26 28.92
CA PRO A 292 10.08 2.06 29.50
C PRO A 292 9.73 1.01 28.43
N GLU A 293 9.98 -0.26 28.73
CA GLU A 293 9.68 -1.39 27.82
C GLU A 293 8.18 -1.45 27.49
N ALA A 294 7.32 -1.21 28.48
CA ALA A 294 5.87 -1.14 28.30
C ALA A 294 5.44 -0.10 27.25
N CYS A 295 6.13 1.04 27.18
CA CYS A 295 5.89 2.05 26.14
C CYS A 295 6.28 1.53 24.75
N SER A 296 7.47 0.93 24.62
CA SER A 296 7.93 0.34 23.35
C SER A 296 6.99 -0.75 22.85
N GLU A 297 6.58 -1.68 23.71
CA GLU A 297 5.61 -2.74 23.37
C GLU A 297 4.23 -2.18 23.02
N GLY A 298 3.82 -1.07 23.65
CA GLY A 298 2.61 -0.33 23.30
C GLY A 298 2.68 0.23 21.88
N ILE A 299 3.78 0.92 21.56
CA ILE A 299 4.02 1.48 20.22
C ILE A 299 4.02 0.38 19.16
N ASP A 300 4.71 -0.73 19.39
CA ASP A 300 4.80 -1.85 18.44
C ASP A 300 3.42 -2.45 18.15
N ARG A 301 2.57 -2.61 19.18
CA ARG A 301 1.17 -3.06 19.01
C ARG A 301 0.35 -2.11 18.13
N VAL A 302 0.55 -0.80 18.27
CA VAL A 302 -0.13 0.21 17.44
C VAL A 302 0.35 0.14 15.99
N VAL A 303 1.66 0.02 15.79
CA VAL A 303 2.27 -0.14 14.46
C VAL A 303 1.78 -1.42 13.77
N ASP A 304 1.71 -2.54 14.48
CA ASP A 304 1.18 -3.81 13.96
C ASP A 304 -0.30 -3.70 13.57
N ALA A 305 -1.12 -3.02 14.37
CA ALA A 305 -2.53 -2.78 14.04
C ALA A 305 -2.69 -1.93 12.77
N TRP A 306 -1.80 -0.96 12.53
CA TRP A 306 -1.81 -0.17 11.29
C TRP A 306 -1.34 -0.97 10.08
N GLN A 307 -0.27 -1.76 10.22
CA GLN A 307 0.19 -2.67 9.17
C GLN A 307 -0.88 -3.72 8.81
N GLY A 308 -1.62 -4.19 9.81
CA GLY A 308 -2.76 -5.10 9.64
C GLY A 308 -4.02 -4.45 9.08
N LEU A 309 -4.02 -3.13 8.84
CA LEU A 309 -5.18 -2.34 8.41
C LEU A 309 -6.37 -2.42 9.38
N THR A 310 -6.13 -2.76 10.65
CA THR A 310 -7.14 -2.77 11.72
C THR A 310 -7.22 -1.44 12.45
N LEU A 311 -6.17 -0.61 12.36
CA LEU A 311 -6.14 0.76 12.85
C LEU A 311 -6.19 1.75 11.68
N ASN A 312 -7.00 2.81 11.84
CA ASN A 312 -7.05 3.91 10.88
C ASN A 312 -5.78 4.76 10.98
N GLU A 313 -5.16 5.08 9.85
CA GLU A 313 -3.93 5.87 9.78
C GLU A 313 -4.05 7.25 10.46
N GLY A 314 -5.21 7.90 10.40
CA GLY A 314 -5.45 9.17 11.08
C GLY A 314 -5.59 9.08 12.60
N LEU A 315 -5.59 7.87 13.17
CA LEU A 315 -5.60 7.64 14.62
C LEU A 315 -4.21 7.20 15.14
N MET A 316 -3.25 6.97 14.24
CA MET A 316 -1.91 6.47 14.58
C MET A 316 -1.21 7.32 15.63
N ALA A 317 -1.12 8.63 15.39
CA ALA A 317 -0.40 9.53 16.27
C ALA A 317 -0.99 9.51 17.69
N ASN A 318 -2.31 9.66 17.79
CA ASN A 318 -2.99 9.66 19.09
C ASN A 318 -2.84 8.31 19.80
N ALA A 319 -3.00 7.19 19.09
CA ALA A 319 -2.82 5.86 19.66
C ALA A 319 -1.39 5.64 20.20
N ILE A 320 -0.36 6.08 19.45
CA ILE A 320 1.04 6.01 19.88
C ILE A 320 1.27 6.90 21.10
N LYS A 321 0.77 8.14 21.09
CA LYS A 321 0.90 9.06 22.22
C LYS A 321 0.24 8.50 23.46
N SER A 322 -1.03 8.10 23.39
CA SER A 322 -1.78 7.55 24.52
C SER A 322 -1.11 6.32 25.11
N THR A 323 -0.75 5.32 24.29
CA THR A 323 -0.10 4.12 24.81
C THR A 323 1.29 4.38 25.40
N THR A 324 2.00 5.40 24.89
CA THR A 324 3.29 5.82 25.47
C THR A 324 3.08 6.45 26.83
N LEU A 325 2.16 7.39 26.95
CA LEU A 325 1.86 8.06 28.21
C LEU A 325 1.29 7.12 29.27
N GLU A 326 0.56 6.07 28.85
CA GLU A 326 0.05 5.01 29.74
C GLU A 326 1.14 4.07 30.25
N GLY A 327 2.22 3.88 29.49
CA GLY A 327 3.33 3.01 29.89
C GLY A 327 4.39 3.68 30.76
N ILE A 328 4.25 4.97 31.05
CA ILE A 328 5.16 5.71 31.93
C ILE A 328 4.73 5.53 33.39
N GLU A 329 5.57 4.84 34.15
CA GLU A 329 5.30 4.43 35.53
C GLU A 329 6.00 5.31 36.58
N ASP A 330 6.69 6.38 36.17
CA ASP A 330 7.42 7.25 37.09
C ASP A 330 7.38 8.75 36.73
N GLY A 331 7.49 9.59 37.77
CA GLY A 331 7.45 11.04 37.64
C GLY A 331 6.03 11.60 37.49
N LEU A 332 5.95 12.83 36.98
CA LEU A 332 4.71 13.57 36.82
C LEU A 332 4.42 13.87 35.35
N LEU A 333 3.28 13.40 34.87
CA LEU A 333 2.74 13.72 33.55
C LEU A 333 1.61 14.74 33.65
N ILE A 334 1.75 15.86 32.96
CA ILE A 334 0.71 16.88 32.81
C ILE A 334 0.44 17.05 31.31
N GLY A 335 -0.70 16.54 30.84
CA GLY A 335 -0.97 16.39 29.42
C GLY A 335 0.07 15.49 28.75
N GLU A 336 0.77 16.02 27.74
CA GLU A 336 1.87 15.32 27.04
C GLU A 336 3.27 15.72 27.56
N THR A 337 3.35 16.45 28.68
CA THR A 337 4.62 16.89 29.27
C THR A 337 4.98 16.03 30.47
N TRP A 338 6.18 15.45 30.43
CA TRP A 338 6.80 14.75 31.55
C TRP A 338 7.73 15.67 32.33
N MET A 339 7.72 15.53 33.65
CA MET A 339 8.69 16.19 34.54
C MET A 339 8.97 15.33 35.78
N PRO A 340 10.10 15.56 36.48
CA PRO A 340 10.39 14.88 37.75
C PRO A 340 9.35 15.15 38.84
N GLY A 341 8.66 16.28 38.79
CA GLY A 341 7.64 16.66 39.78
C GLY A 341 8.19 17.26 41.09
N THR A 342 9.45 17.69 41.11
CA THR A 342 10.11 18.25 42.31
C THR A 342 10.05 19.78 42.40
N ASP A 343 9.76 20.47 41.30
CA ASP A 343 9.78 21.93 41.20
C ASP A 343 8.36 22.48 41.03
N VAL A 344 7.90 23.28 42.00
CA VAL A 344 6.54 23.83 42.02
C VAL A 344 6.31 24.83 40.89
N GLU A 345 7.31 25.63 40.56
CA GLU A 345 7.20 26.65 39.51
C GLU A 345 7.01 25.97 38.14
N LEU A 346 7.81 24.96 37.84
CA LEU A 346 7.68 24.18 36.60
C LEU A 346 6.34 23.42 36.51
N ILE A 347 5.84 22.90 37.63
CA ILE A 347 4.52 22.25 37.68
C ILE A 347 3.41 23.27 37.41
N ALA A 348 3.48 24.45 38.03
CA ALA A 348 2.49 25.51 37.85
C ALA A 348 2.47 26.02 36.39
N GLU A 349 3.64 26.15 35.75
CA GLU A 349 3.76 26.48 34.32
C GLU A 349 3.08 25.43 33.44
N ALA A 350 3.30 24.13 33.70
CA ALA A 350 2.65 23.07 32.93
C ALA A 350 1.12 23.02 33.12
N LEU A 351 0.62 23.45 34.28
CA LEU A 351 -0.81 23.59 34.56
C LEU A 351 -1.43 24.82 33.90
N GLU A 352 -0.68 25.68 33.21
CA GLU A 352 -1.24 26.91 32.63
C GLU A 352 -2.37 26.66 31.63
N SER A 353 -2.29 25.55 30.89
CA SER A 353 -3.31 25.13 29.92
C SER A 353 -4.59 24.61 30.58
N PHE A 354 -4.57 24.34 31.88
CA PHE A 354 -5.71 23.82 32.64
C PHE A 354 -6.54 24.94 33.24
N ALA A 355 -7.84 24.67 33.41
CA ALA A 355 -8.75 25.61 34.06
C ALA A 355 -8.37 25.81 35.53
N GLY A 356 -8.34 27.07 35.98
CA GLY A 356 -8.06 27.45 37.36
C GLY A 356 -7.41 28.84 37.44
N SER A 357 -7.62 29.52 38.55
CA SER A 357 -6.91 30.76 38.88
C SER A 357 -5.41 30.49 39.10
N PRO A 358 -4.54 31.52 39.04
CA PRO A 358 -3.12 31.37 39.38
C PRO A 358 -2.89 30.73 40.76
N ASP A 359 -3.66 31.12 41.76
CA ASP A 359 -3.56 30.58 43.13
C ASP A 359 -3.98 29.12 43.19
N GLU A 360 -5.05 28.73 42.49
CA GLU A 360 -5.49 27.33 42.40
C GLU A 360 -4.45 26.44 41.70
N ARG A 361 -3.83 26.94 40.62
CA ARG A 361 -2.76 26.22 39.91
C ARG A 361 -1.50 26.08 40.78
N THR A 362 -1.16 27.11 41.55
CA THR A 362 -0.03 27.08 42.49
C THR A 362 -0.28 26.10 43.64
N LEU A 363 -1.48 26.13 44.23
CA LEU A 363 -1.88 25.16 45.25
C LEU A 363 -1.84 23.74 44.70
N THR A 364 -2.36 23.53 43.49
CA THR A 364 -2.31 22.22 42.81
C THR A 364 -0.87 21.76 42.61
N ALA A 365 0.02 22.65 42.15
CA ALA A 365 1.43 22.33 41.99
C ALA A 365 2.10 21.87 43.30
N HIS A 366 1.80 22.53 44.43
CA HIS A 366 2.27 22.09 45.74
C HIS A 366 1.73 20.70 46.14
N ILE A 367 0.46 20.42 45.86
CA ILE A 367 -0.15 19.12 46.15
C ILE A 367 0.54 18.02 45.34
N LEU A 368 0.78 18.26 44.05
CA LEU A 368 1.42 17.28 43.17
C LEU A 368 2.86 17.01 43.56
N ARG A 369 3.64 18.06 43.88
CA ARG A 369 5.00 17.88 44.40
C ARG A 369 4.98 17.03 45.67
N ALA A 370 4.11 17.36 46.62
CA ALA A 370 4.03 16.63 47.88
C ALA A 370 3.67 15.14 47.67
N ALA A 371 2.79 14.85 46.70
CA ALA A 371 2.39 13.50 46.35
C ALA A 371 3.51 12.69 45.65
N ILE A 372 4.35 13.35 44.85
CA ILE A 372 5.57 12.72 44.28
C ILE A 372 6.66 12.52 45.34
N GLU A 373 6.85 13.48 46.25
CA GLU A 373 7.85 13.38 47.34
C GLU A 373 7.47 12.33 48.39
N HIS A 374 6.17 12.11 48.60
CA HIS A 374 5.62 11.20 49.60
C HIS A 374 4.59 10.27 48.96
N PRO A 375 5.03 9.35 48.06
CA PRO A 375 4.11 8.45 47.37
C PRO A 375 3.41 7.52 48.37
N HIS A 376 2.13 7.25 48.12
CA HIS A 376 1.43 6.15 48.77
C HIS A 376 1.93 4.82 48.17
N GLU A 377 1.82 3.69 48.90
CA GLU A 377 2.35 2.36 48.53
C GLU A 377 1.99 1.85 47.11
N ASP A 378 1.07 2.52 46.39
CA ASP A 378 0.58 2.15 45.05
C ASP A 378 0.75 3.25 43.97
N ASN A 379 1.38 4.40 44.25
CA ASN A 379 1.43 5.54 43.32
C ASN A 379 2.85 6.09 43.12
N ASP A 380 3.66 5.42 42.30
CA ASP A 380 5.00 5.88 41.91
C ASP A 380 4.99 6.91 40.75
N SER A 381 3.83 7.09 40.09
CA SER A 381 3.60 8.15 39.11
C SER A 381 2.25 8.84 39.26
N LEU A 382 2.20 10.08 38.79
CA LEU A 382 0.96 10.87 38.73
C LEU A 382 0.74 11.35 37.29
N ARG A 383 -0.50 11.24 36.83
CA ARG A 383 -0.92 11.76 35.53
C ARG A 383 -2.11 12.68 35.69
N ILE A 384 -2.01 13.84 35.04
CA ILE A 384 -3.08 14.83 34.95
C ILE A 384 -3.44 15.05 33.50
N GLU A 385 -4.72 14.91 33.21
CA GLU A 385 -5.27 15.12 31.88
C GLU A 385 -6.45 16.07 31.92
N GLN A 386 -6.66 16.78 30.81
CA GLN A 386 -7.90 17.53 30.66
C GLN A 386 -9.07 16.55 30.51
N LYS A 387 -10.21 16.93 31.06
CA LYS A 387 -11.42 16.10 30.98
C LYS A 387 -11.88 16.02 29.50
N GLY A 388 -11.84 14.82 28.92
CA GLY A 388 -12.31 14.55 27.57
C GLY A 388 -11.23 14.36 26.50
N THR A 389 -9.97 14.17 26.89
CA THR A 389 -8.82 14.01 25.97
C THR A 389 -8.50 12.54 25.62
N THR A 390 -9.44 11.60 25.80
CA THR A 390 -9.31 10.18 25.39
C THR A 390 -10.16 9.81 24.18
#